data_AF-A0A151E8D2-F1
#
_entry.id   AF-A0A151E8D2-F1
#
_cell.length_a   1.000
_cell.length_b   1.000
_cell.length_c   1.000
_cell.angle_alpha   90.00
_cell.angle_beta   90.00
_cell.angle_gamma   90.00
#
_symmetry.space_group_name_H-M   'P 1'
#
loop_
_entity.id
_entity.type
_entity.pdbx_description
1 polymer ?
#
loop_
_entity_poly.entity_id
_entity_poly.type
_entity_poly.pdbx_seq_one_letter_code
_entity_poly.pdbx_strand_id
1 'polypeptide(L)'
;MDRLRDTCFNEKEIISASEIGQYHYCSIAWYLQRCGYQPKSEMLNIGIKKHMEMGKIIDYTQLSNKKSRILARIGYFCLVIGLLIFLLGVII
;
A
#
# COMPACT_ATOMS: atom_id res chain seq x y z
N MET A 1 -13.24 -46.24 14.06
CA MET A 1 -12.70 -45.63 12.81
C MET A 1 -12.22 -44.24 13.15
N ASP A 2 -10.91 -44.14 13.23
CA ASP A 2 -10.13 -42.98 13.58
C ASP A 2 -10.39 -41.76 12.69
N ARG A 3 -10.36 -40.58 13.29
CA ARG A 3 -9.30 -39.60 12.99
C ARG A 3 -9.40 -38.44 13.97
N LEU A 4 -8.39 -38.34 14.82
CA LEU A 4 -7.95 -37.07 15.38
C LEU A 4 -7.83 -36.10 14.21
N ARG A 5 -8.78 -35.17 14.12
CA ARG A 5 -8.77 -34.11 13.11
C ARG A 5 -7.71 -33.14 13.59
N ASP A 6 -6.45 -33.41 13.25
CA ASP A 6 -5.40 -32.42 13.35
C ASP A 6 -5.94 -31.16 12.69
N THR A 7 -6.22 -30.15 13.50
CA THR A 7 -6.84 -28.91 13.06
C THR A 7 -5.80 -28.19 12.24
N CYS A 8 -5.83 -28.46 10.95
CA CYS A 8 -4.99 -27.86 9.92
C CYS A 8 -5.18 -26.33 9.82
N PHE A 9 -6.15 -25.78 10.54
CA PHE A 9 -6.47 -24.36 10.60
C PHE A 9 -5.39 -23.55 11.32
N ASN A 10 -4.74 -22.65 10.60
CA ASN A 10 -3.84 -21.67 11.20
C ASN A 10 -4.64 -20.56 11.89
N GLU A 11 -4.60 -20.53 13.23
CA GLU A 11 -5.26 -19.56 14.12
C GLU A 11 -4.63 -18.16 14.08
N LYS A 12 -4.23 -17.66 12.90
CA LYS A 12 -3.90 -16.23 12.79
C LYS A 12 -5.14 -15.41 13.19
N GLU A 13 -5.05 -14.71 14.31
CA GLU A 13 -6.15 -13.89 14.85
C GLU A 13 -6.55 -12.74 13.91
N ILE A 14 -5.66 -12.36 12.99
CA ILE A 14 -5.90 -11.27 12.04
C ILE A 14 -6.50 -11.82 10.74
N ILE A 15 -7.62 -11.22 10.32
CA ILE A 15 -8.28 -11.48 9.03
C ILE A 15 -8.11 -10.23 8.15
N SER A 16 -7.58 -10.41 6.94
CA SER A 16 -7.47 -9.33 5.95
C SER A 16 -8.79 -9.08 5.21
N ALA A 17 -8.94 -7.89 4.61
CA ALA A 17 -10.12 -7.57 3.80
C ALA A 17 -10.33 -8.56 2.63
N SER A 18 -9.24 -9.02 2.01
CA SER A 18 -9.28 -10.03 0.95
C SER A 18 -9.83 -11.36 1.44
N GLU A 19 -9.49 -11.76 2.67
CA GLU A 19 -10.01 -12.99 3.27
C GLU A 19 -11.50 -12.89 3.61
N ILE A 20 -11.98 -11.73 4.06
CA ILE A 20 -13.42 -11.51 4.26
C ILE A 20 -14.17 -11.68 2.94
N GLY A 21 -13.67 -11.06 1.87
CA GLY A 21 -14.25 -11.19 0.53
C GLY A 21 -14.23 -12.65 0.05
N GLN A 22 -13.15 -13.38 0.31
CA GLN A 22 -13.05 -14.78 -0.05
C GLN A 22 -13.98 -15.67 0.77
N TYR A 23 -14.13 -15.42 2.07
CA TYR A 23 -15.06 -16.15 2.92
C TYR A 23 -16.50 -15.97 2.40
N HIS A 24 -16.88 -14.74 2.06
CA HIS A 24 -18.18 -14.43 1.47
C HIS A 24 -18.38 -15.13 0.11
N TYR A 25 -17.34 -15.20 -0.73
CA TYR A 25 -17.39 -15.90 -2.02
C TYR A 25 -17.45 -17.42 -1.87
N CYS A 26 -16.59 -18.01 -1.05
CA CYS A 26 -16.53 -19.44 -0.76
C CYS A 26 -15.81 -19.71 0.58
N SER A 27 -16.59 -20.01 1.61
CA SER A 27 -16.11 -20.28 2.97
C SER A 27 -15.22 -21.53 3.05
N ILE A 28 -15.46 -22.55 2.22
CA ILE A 28 -14.61 -23.76 2.14
C ILE A 28 -13.24 -23.42 1.56
N ALA A 29 -13.19 -22.63 0.49
CA ALA A 29 -11.91 -22.22 -0.10
C ALA A 29 -11.10 -21.36 0.87
N TRP A 30 -11.76 -20.46 1.61
CA TRP A 30 -11.14 -19.71 2.71
C TRP A 30 -10.57 -20.63 3.80
N TYR A 31 -11.36 -21.62 4.26
CA TYR A 31 -10.91 -22.59 5.25
C TYR A 31 -9.69 -23.39 4.76
N LEU A 32 -9.73 -23.89 3.53
CA LEU A 32 -8.61 -24.63 2.92
C LEU A 32 -7.34 -23.78 2.82
N GLN A 33 -7.46 -22.49 2.49
CA GLN A 33 -6.31 -21.58 2.49
C GLN A 33 -5.74 -21.32 3.88
N ARG A 34 -6.60 -21.15 4.89
CA ARG A 34 -6.18 -21.11 6.31
C ARG A 34 -5.49 -22.40 6.74
N CYS A 35 -5.80 -23.48 6.03
CA CYS A 35 -5.17 -24.79 6.08
C CYS A 35 -3.82 -24.92 5.34
N GLY A 36 -3.33 -23.84 4.74
CA GLY A 36 -2.08 -23.81 3.97
C GLY A 36 -2.24 -24.17 2.49
N TYR A 37 -3.44 -24.51 2.03
CA TYR A 37 -3.68 -24.77 0.61
C TYR A 37 -3.46 -23.51 -0.22
N GLN A 38 -2.62 -23.61 -1.25
CA GLN A 38 -2.37 -22.49 -2.16
C GLN A 38 -3.29 -22.59 -3.39
N PRO A 39 -4.14 -21.58 -3.65
CA PRO A 39 -4.99 -21.57 -4.83
C PRO A 39 -4.14 -21.50 -6.11
N LYS A 40 -4.45 -22.35 -7.09
CA LYS A 40 -3.85 -22.28 -8.43
C LYS A 40 -4.80 -21.54 -9.35
N SER A 41 -4.48 -20.28 -9.65
CA SER A 41 -5.24 -19.46 -10.60
C SER A 41 -4.31 -18.47 -11.29
N GLU A 42 -4.33 -18.47 -12.62
CA GLU A 42 -3.55 -17.52 -13.42
C GLU A 42 -4.02 -16.08 -13.17
N MET A 43 -5.34 -15.86 -13.08
CA MET A 43 -5.92 -14.55 -12.80
C MET A 43 -5.52 -14.01 -11.43
N LEU A 44 -5.39 -14.88 -10.43
CA LEU A 44 -4.90 -14.49 -9.11
C LEU A 44 -3.45 -14.00 -9.19
N ASN A 45 -2.58 -14.71 -9.91
CA ASN A 45 -1.19 -14.30 -10.09
C ASN A 45 -1.06 -12.96 -10.83
N ILE A 46 -1.89 -12.74 -11.85
CA ILE A 46 -1.98 -11.45 -12.57
C ILE A 46 -2.40 -10.34 -11.60
N GLY A 47 -3.43 -10.58 -10.78
CA GLY A 47 -3.91 -9.63 -9.78
C GLY A 47 -2.84 -9.25 -8.76
N ILE A 48 -2.13 -10.25 -8.21
CA ILE A 48 -1.01 -10.03 -7.29
C ILE A 48 0.09 -9.17 -7.95
N LYS A 49 0.46 -9.50 -9.19
CA LYS A 49 1.47 -8.73 -9.94
C LYS A 49 1.03 -7.27 -10.14
N LYS A 50 -0.23 -7.04 -10.48
CA LYS A 50 -0.78 -5.69 -10.66
C LYS A 50 -0.84 -4.90 -9.35
N HIS A 51 -1.19 -5.54 -8.23
CA HIS A 51 -1.11 -4.89 -6.92
C HIS A 51 0.32 -4.47 -6.56
N MET A 52 1.32 -5.33 -6.81
CA MET A 52 2.73 -4.99 -6.58
C MET A 52 3.20 -3.84 -7.47
N GLU A 53 2.81 -3.84 -8.75
CA GLU A 53 3.13 -2.76 -9.69
C GLU A 53 2.53 -1.42 -9.23
N MET A 54 1.26 -1.43 -8.83
CA MET A 54 0.58 -0.24 -8.32
C MET A 54 1.23 0.27 -7.02
N GLY A 55 1.63 -0.63 -6.12
CA GLY A 55 2.36 -0.27 -4.90
C GLY A 55 3.64 0.51 -5.20
N LYS A 56 4.45 0.05 -6.17
CA LYS A 56 5.67 0.75 -6.59
C LYS A 56 5.39 2.15 -7.13
N ILE A 57 4.30 2.32 -7.88
CA ILE A 57 3.89 3.62 -8.42
C ILE A 57 3.51 4.58 -7.28
N ILE A 58 2.77 4.08 -6.29
CA ILE A 58 2.38 4.87 -5.11
C ILE A 58 3.63 5.32 -4.34
N ASP A 59 4.56 4.41 -4.08
CA ASP A 59 5.80 4.70 -3.34
C ASP A 59 6.64 5.75 -4.06
N TYR A 60 6.82 5.59 -5.38
CA TYR A 60 7.52 6.56 -6.21
C TYR A 60 6.84 7.93 -6.18
N THR A 61 5.52 7.95 -6.31
CA THR A 61 4.72 9.18 -6.29
C THR A 61 4.82 9.89 -4.93
N GLN A 62 4.80 9.14 -3.83
CA GLN A 62 5.01 9.70 -2.49
C GLN A 62 6.39 10.34 -2.35
N LEU A 63 7.44 9.68 -2.85
CA LEU A 63 8.79 10.22 -2.83
C LEU A 63 8.90 11.50 -3.67
N SER A 64 8.32 11.49 -4.87
CA SER A 64 8.28 12.66 -5.75
C SER A 64 7.56 13.83 -5.09
N ASN A 65 6.39 13.59 -4.50
CA ASN A 65 5.62 14.60 -3.77
C ASN A 65 6.39 15.19 -2.59
N LYS A 66 7.15 14.38 -1.83
CA LYS A 66 8.01 14.88 -0.75
C LYS A 66 9.08 15.84 -1.30
N LYS A 67 9.75 15.48 -2.40
CA LYS A 67 10.76 16.33 -3.06
C LYS A 67 10.13 17.64 -3.56
N SER A 68 8.99 17.57 -4.24
CA SER A 68 8.27 18.75 -4.74
C SER A 68 7.86 19.69 -3.60
N ARG A 69 7.39 19.17 -2.46
CA ARG A 69 7.07 19.99 -1.29
C ARG A 69 8.29 20.69 -0.69
N ILE A 70 9.43 20.01 -0.63
CA ILE A 70 10.68 20.62 -0.16
C ILE A 70 11.11 21.74 -1.12
N LEU A 71 11.11 21.47 -2.42
CA LEU A 71 11.49 22.47 -3.42
C LEU A 71 10.55 23.68 -3.40
N ALA A 72 9.25 23.46 -3.27
CA ALA A 72 8.26 24.53 -3.14
C ALA A 72 8.51 25.41 -1.91
N ARG A 73 8.86 24.82 -0.76
CA ARG A 73 9.20 25.58 0.44
C ARG A 73 10.45 26.42 0.24
N ILE A 74 11.51 25.84 -0.34
CA ILE A 74 12.75 26.57 -0.65
C ILE A 74 12.45 27.73 -1.61
N GLY A 75 11.69 27.48 -2.68
CA GLY A 75 11.28 28.51 -3.63
C GLY A 75 10.49 29.64 -2.97
N TYR A 76 9.57 29.31 -2.06
CA TYR A 76 8.83 30.31 -1.29
C TYR A 76 9.74 31.16 -0.40
N PHE A 77 10.69 30.54 0.32
CA PHE A 77 11.68 31.28 1.11
C PHE A 77 12.52 32.21 0.24
N CYS A 78 13.03 31.74 -0.90
CA CYS A 78 13.79 32.58 -1.84
C CYS A 78 12.96 33.76 -2.35
N LEU A 79 11.67 33.55 -2.65
CA LEU A 79 10.76 34.59 -3.12
C LEU A 79 10.54 35.65 -2.04
N VAL A 80 10.29 35.24 -0.79
CA VAL A 80 10.14 36.17 0.34
C VAL A 80 11.42 36.98 0.57
N ILE A 81 12.60 36.35 0.56
CA ILE A 81 13.88 37.04 0.73
C ILE A 81 14.12 38.02 -0.41
N GLY A 82 13.89 37.61 -1.67
CA GLY A 82 14.04 38.48 -2.83
C GLY A 82 13.12 39.71 -2.77
N LEU A 83 11.87 39.51 -2.32
CA LEU A 83 10.91 40.59 -2.15
C LEU A 83 11.33 41.56 -1.04
N LEU A 84 11.86 41.05 0.09
CA LEU A 84 12.41 41.89 1.16
C LEU A 84 13.60 42.73 0.68
N ILE A 85 14.53 42.14 -0.07
CA ILE A 85 15.67 42.86 -0.64
C ILE A 85 15.20 43.96 -1.60
N PHE A 86 14.24 43.65 -2.47
CA PHE A 86 13.67 44.63 -3.41
C PHE A 86 13.03 45.81 -2.67
N LEU A 87 12.21 45.54 -1.64
CA LEU A 87 11.57 46.60 -0.86
C LEU A 87 12.61 47.45 -0.11
N LEU A 88 13.60 46.83 0.53
CA LEU A 88 14.67 47.56 1.22
C LEU A 88 15.50 48.42 0.27
N GLY A 89 15.81 47.92 -0.93
CA GLY A 89 16.55 48.67 -1.94
C GLY A 89 15.76 49.78 -2.64
N VAL A 90 14.43 49.80 -2.53
CA VAL A 90 13.57 50.90 -3.00
C VAL A 90 13.35 51.95 -1.90
N ILE A 91 13.43 51.55 -0.63
CA ILE A 91 13.24 52.42 0.53
C ILE A 91 14.52 53.19 0.90
N ILE A 92 15.69 52.62 0.64
CA ILE A 92 17.02 53.26 0.74
C ILE A 92 17.30 54.07 -0.53
#